data_AF-A0A7V9C7F0-F1
#
_entry.id   AF-A0A7V9C7F0-F1
#
_cell.length_a   1.000
_cell.length_b   1.000
_cell.length_c   1.000
_cell.angle_alpha   90.00
_cell.angle_beta   90.00
_cell.angle_gamma   90.00
#
_symmetry.space_group_name_H-M   'P 1'
#
loop_
_entity.id
_entity.type
_entity.pdbx_description
1 polymer ?
#
loop_
_entity_poly.entity_id
_entity_poly.type
_entity_poly.pdbx_seq_one_letter_code
_entity_poly.pdbx_strand_id
1 'polypeptide(L)'
;MRSSITTRFHKLKTCPSTANLLRYTQAALDVEEQEKIAAHLLACDFCGAELYLLTKHRPLPARSRCTPVEMPQHLRHLAQVMLAQIARRAGEPPETVCGERLIFTDA
;
A
#
# COMPACT_ATOMS: atom_id res chain seq x y z
N MET A 1 -30.50 13.61 0.20
CA MET A 1 -30.15 12.17 0.12
C MET A 1 -28.92 11.95 0.99
N ARG A 2 -29.06 11.29 2.15
CA ARG A 2 -27.91 10.90 2.98
C ARG A 2 -27.47 9.51 2.51
N SER A 3 -26.32 9.42 1.88
CA SER A 3 -25.71 8.14 1.50
C SER A 3 -25.21 7.44 2.76
N SER A 4 -26.13 6.73 3.43
CA SER A 4 -25.86 6.00 4.67
C SER A 4 -25.58 4.54 4.36
N ILE A 5 -24.36 4.26 3.89
CA ILE A 5 -23.60 3.03 4.15
C ILE A 5 -22.21 3.27 3.55
N THR A 6 -21.26 3.67 4.39
CA THR A 6 -19.84 3.51 4.06
C THR A 6 -19.50 2.06 4.38
N THR A 7 -19.74 1.15 3.42
CA THR A 7 -19.10 -0.16 3.50
C THR A 7 -17.59 0.06 3.64
N ARG A 8 -16.97 -0.70 4.53
CA ARG A 8 -15.58 -0.51 4.95
C ARG A 8 -14.64 -0.83 3.79
N PHE A 9 -14.32 0.15 2.94
CA PHE A 9 -13.33 0.03 1.88
C PHE A 9 -11.92 0.23 2.45
N HIS A 10 -11.46 -0.74 3.25
CA HIS A 10 -10.10 -0.77 3.78
C HIS A 10 -9.55 -2.18 3.84
N LYS A 11 -8.23 -2.29 3.77
CA LYS A 11 -7.52 -3.57 3.88
C LYS A 11 -7.63 -4.09 5.31
N LEU A 12 -8.10 -5.32 5.47
CA LEU A 12 -8.16 -6.01 6.76
C LEU A 12 -6.91 -6.88 6.94
N LYS A 13 -6.64 -7.32 8.17
CA LYS A 13 -5.56 -8.28 8.46
C LYS A 13 -5.75 -9.63 7.75
N THR A 14 -6.99 -9.96 7.39
CA THR A 14 -7.36 -11.17 6.64
C THR A 14 -7.19 -11.01 5.14
N CYS A 15 -6.92 -9.80 4.64
CA CYS A 15 -6.70 -9.57 3.21
C CYS A 15 -5.36 -10.16 2.76
N PRO A 16 -5.30 -10.75 1.55
CA PRO A 16 -4.05 -11.22 0.99
C PRO A 16 -3.06 -10.06 0.79
N SER A 17 -1.78 -10.39 0.88
CA SER A 17 -0.72 -9.44 0.53
C SER A 17 -0.80 -9.10 -0.96
N THR A 18 -0.34 -7.90 -1.32
CA THR A 18 -0.27 -7.46 -2.72
C THR A 18 0.62 -8.38 -3.55
N ALA A 19 1.68 -8.94 -2.95
CA ALA A 19 2.55 -9.93 -3.59
C ALA A 19 1.78 -11.23 -3.94
N ASN A 20 0.88 -11.68 -3.06
CA ASN A 20 0.04 -12.86 -3.33
C ASN A 20 -0.99 -12.56 -4.41
N LEU A 21 -1.63 -11.38 -4.41
CA LEU A 21 -2.53 -10.97 -5.50
C LEU A 21 -1.80 -10.89 -6.85
N LEU A 22 -0.55 -10.41 -6.87
CA LEU A 22 0.28 -10.41 -8.07
C LEU A 22 0.58 -11.84 -8.56
N ARG A 23 0.96 -12.75 -7.67
CA ARG A 23 1.18 -14.17 -8.02
C ARG A 23 -0.12 -14.83 -8.51
N TYR A 24 -1.25 -14.50 -7.90
CA TYR A 24 -2.59 -14.94 -8.33
C TYR A 24 -2.89 -14.50 -9.77
N THR A 25 -2.64 -13.23 -10.14
CA THR A 25 -2.80 -12.76 -11.53
C THR A 25 -1.88 -13.45 -12.54
N GLN A 26 -0.77 -14.02 -12.07
CA GLN A 26 0.21 -14.72 -12.89
C GLN A 26 -0.01 -16.23 -12.91
N ALA A 27 -1.07 -16.73 -12.27
CA ALA A 27 -1.33 -18.16 -12.04
C ALA A 27 -0.11 -18.90 -11.42
N ALA A 28 0.68 -18.19 -10.61
CA ALA A 28 1.93 -18.67 -10.01
C ALA A 28 1.77 -19.12 -8.54
N LEU A 29 0.54 -19.43 -8.14
CA LEU A 29 0.17 -19.96 -6.82
C LEU A 29 -0.35 -21.38 -6.96
N ASP A 30 -0.23 -22.16 -5.88
CA ASP A 30 -0.81 -23.51 -5.82
C ASP A 30 -2.34 -23.45 -5.84
N VAL A 31 -2.99 -24.55 -6.25
CA VAL A 31 -4.45 -24.63 -6.43
C VAL A 31 -5.19 -24.23 -5.14
N GLU A 32 -4.73 -24.71 -3.99
CA GLU A 32 -5.34 -24.40 -2.69
C GLU A 32 -5.25 -22.89 -2.34
N GLU A 33 -4.14 -22.24 -2.70
CA GLU A 33 -3.96 -20.80 -2.46
C GLU A 33 -4.80 -19.96 -3.43
N GLN A 34 -4.94 -20.40 -4.68
CA GLN A 34 -5.80 -19.76 -5.67
C GLN A 34 -7.27 -19.79 -5.24
N GLU A 35 -7.75 -20.93 -4.73
CA GLU A 35 -9.12 -21.06 -4.22
C GLU A 35 -9.38 -20.16 -3.02
N LYS A 36 -8.44 -20.09 -2.06
CA LYS A 36 -8.54 -19.20 -0.90
C LYS A 36 -8.63 -17.73 -1.32
N ILE A 37 -7.81 -17.30 -2.27
CA ILE A 37 -7.83 -15.92 -2.78
C ILE A 37 -9.13 -15.66 -3.55
N ALA A 38 -9.58 -16.60 -4.39
CA ALA A 38 -10.85 -16.47 -5.11
C ALA A 38 -12.04 -16.30 -4.15
N ALA A 39 -12.10 -17.11 -3.09
CA ALA A 39 -13.12 -16.98 -2.06
C ALA A 39 -13.06 -15.62 -1.33
N HIS A 40 -11.85 -15.12 -1.04
CA HIS A 40 -11.67 -13.80 -0.43
C HIS A 40 -12.16 -12.66 -1.34
N LEU A 41 -11.87 -12.73 -2.64
CA LEU A 41 -12.25 -11.70 -3.62
C LEU A 41 -13.77 -11.55 -3.77
N LEU A 42 -14.53 -12.63 -3.53
CA LEU A 42 -16.00 -12.57 -3.51
C LEU A 42 -16.55 -11.82 -2.30
N ALA A 43 -15.79 -11.73 -1.21
CA ALA A 43 -16.22 -11.12 0.05
C ALA A 43 -15.57 -9.75 0.32
N CYS A 44 -14.56 -9.34 -0.47
CA CYS A 44 -13.77 -8.14 -0.23
C CYS A 44 -13.67 -7.24 -1.46
N ASP A 45 -14.49 -6.18 -1.47
CA ASP A 45 -14.49 -5.16 -2.52
C ASP A 45 -13.12 -4.47 -2.67
N PHE A 46 -12.38 -4.30 -1.57
CA PHE A 46 -11.05 -3.69 -1.58
C PHE A 46 -10.06 -4.54 -2.39
N CYS A 47 -9.97 -5.84 -2.11
CA CYS A 47 -9.07 -6.74 -2.84
C CYS A 47 -9.53 -6.98 -4.27
N GLY A 48 -10.83 -6.94 -4.55
CA GLY A 48 -11.36 -6.94 -5.92
C GLY A 48 -10.89 -5.72 -6.72
N ALA A 49 -10.96 -4.53 -6.13
CA ALA A 49 -10.45 -3.30 -6.75
C ALA A 49 -8.92 -3.33 -6.92
N GLU A 50 -8.18 -3.82 -5.90
CA GLU A 50 -6.73 -4.01 -5.98
C GLU A 50 -6.37 -4.97 -7.13
N LEU A 51 -7.08 -6.09 -7.27
CA LEU A 51 -6.87 -7.03 -8.37
C LEU A 51 -7.15 -6.41 -9.74
N TYR A 52 -8.23 -5.64 -9.87
CA TYR A 52 -8.54 -4.90 -11.10
C TYR A 52 -7.41 -3.94 -11.49
N LEU A 53 -6.85 -3.21 -10.51
CA LEU A 53 -5.71 -2.33 -10.74
C LEU A 53 -4.47 -3.10 -11.20
N LEU A 54 -4.14 -4.21 -10.54
CA LEU A 54 -2.96 -5.02 -10.86
C LEU A 54 -3.05 -5.70 -12.24
N THR A 55 -4.25 -6.13 -12.64
CA THR A 55 -4.49 -6.73 -13.97
C THR A 55 -4.44 -5.69 -15.07
N LYS A 56 -5.02 -4.50 -14.85
CA LYS A 56 -5.04 -3.40 -15.83
C LYS A 56 -3.68 -2.72 -15.97
N HIS A 57 -3.00 -2.51 -14.87
CA HIS A 57 -1.70 -1.85 -14.80
C HIS A 57 -0.66 -2.86 -14.33
N ARG A 58 -0.36 -3.82 -15.20
CA ARG A 58 0.71 -4.79 -14.93
C ARG A 58 1.97 -4.00 -14.56
N PRO A 59 2.58 -4.25 -13.39
CA PRO A 59 3.83 -3.60 -13.03
C PRO A 59 4.78 -3.82 -14.19
N LEU A 60 5.22 -2.73 -14.82
CA LEU A 60 6.24 -2.87 -15.82
C LEU A 60 7.44 -3.54 -15.15
N PRO A 61 8.11 -4.47 -15.83
CA PRO A 61 9.30 -5.11 -15.27
C PRO A 61 10.24 -3.99 -14.80
N ALA A 62 10.87 -4.13 -13.63
CA ALA A 62 11.68 -3.10 -12.96
C ALA A 62 12.74 -2.39 -13.83
N ARG A 63 12.94 -2.86 -15.06
CA ARG A 63 13.81 -2.32 -16.12
C ARG A 63 13.10 -1.40 -17.13
N SER A 64 11.82 -1.10 -16.95
CA SER A 64 11.07 -0.19 -17.81
C SER A 64 11.48 1.25 -17.56
N ARG A 65 12.60 1.65 -18.15
CA ARG A 65 12.98 3.00 -18.63
C ARG A 65 12.55 4.24 -17.82
N CYS A 66 12.33 4.12 -16.51
CA CYS A 66 12.45 5.26 -15.62
C CYS A 66 13.95 5.43 -15.40
N THR A 67 14.59 6.24 -16.25
CA THR A 67 15.91 6.76 -15.89
C THR A 67 15.75 7.42 -14.54
N PRO A 68 16.54 7.06 -13.51
CA PRO A 68 16.48 7.75 -12.24
C PRO A 68 16.75 9.23 -12.53
N VAL A 69 15.70 10.04 -12.44
CA VAL A 69 15.84 11.48 -12.58
C VAL A 69 16.58 11.93 -11.34
N GLU A 70 17.74 12.55 -11.54
CA GLU A 70 18.47 13.08 -10.41
C GLU A 70 17.60 14.14 -9.73
N MET A 71 17.32 13.94 -8.43
CA MET A 71 16.60 14.93 -7.64
C MET A 71 17.36 16.26 -7.67
N PRO A 72 16.72 17.39 -8.06
CA PRO A 72 17.36 18.69 -8.03
C PRO A 72 17.98 18.99 -6.66
N GLN A 73 19.21 19.51 -6.65
CA GLN A 73 20.01 19.65 -5.43
C GLN A 73 19.31 20.47 -4.33
N HIS A 74 18.56 21.52 -4.71
CA HIS A 74 17.82 22.35 -3.75
C HIS A 74 16.70 21.57 -3.05
N LEU A 75 16.00 20.67 -3.77
CA LEU A 75 14.97 19.81 -3.19
C LEU A 75 15.60 18.74 -2.29
N ARG A 76 16.74 18.19 -2.70
CA ARG A 76 17.51 17.24 -1.88
C ARG A 76 17.96 17.88 -0.57
N HIS A 77 18.49 19.10 -0.63
CA HIS A 77 18.94 19.84 0.55
C HIS A 77 17.77 20.15 1.49
N LEU A 78 16.64 20.62 0.94
CA LEU A 78 15.42 20.86 1.73
C LEU A 78 14.96 19.59 2.44
N ALA A 79 14.88 18.47 1.72
CA ALA A 79 14.46 17.19 2.28
C ALA A 79 15.40 16.74 3.42
N GLN A 80 16.71 16.89 3.25
CA GLN A 80 17.70 16.57 4.30
C GLN A 80 17.51 17.44 5.55
N VAL A 81 17.30 18.75 5.38
CA VAL A 81 17.04 19.67 6.50
C VAL A 81 15.76 19.29 7.23
N MET A 82 14.68 19.00 6.50
CA MET A 82 13.40 18.61 7.11
C MET A 82 13.52 17.29 7.88
N LEU A 83 14.19 16.27 7.31
CA LEU A 83 14.40 14.99 7.98
C LEU A 83 15.27 15.13 9.24
N ALA A 84 16.32 15.94 9.20
CA ALA A 84 17.13 16.25 10.37
C ALA A 84 16.31 16.96 11.46
N GLN A 85 15.42 17.88 11.08
CA GLN A 85 14.52 18.54 12.03
C GLN A 85 13.54 17.56 12.68
N ILE A 86 12.97 16.63 11.90
CA ILE A 86 12.07 15.58 12.39
C ILE A 86 12.83 14.66 13.35
N ALA A 87 14.03 14.20 12.99
CA ALA A 87 14.85 13.33 13.83
C ALA A 87 15.24 13.99 15.16
N ARG A 88 15.60 15.28 15.15
CA ARG A 88 15.88 16.04 16.39
C ARG A 88 14.64 16.21 17.27
N ARG A 89 13.45 16.33 16.68
CA ARG A 89 12.18 16.37 17.41
C ARG A 89 11.81 14.99 17.98
N ALA A 90 12.20 13.92 17.29
CA ALA A 90 12.07 12.54 17.72
C ALA A 90 13.23 12.06 18.63
N GLY A 91 13.96 12.98 19.27
CA GLY A 91 14.96 12.69 20.30
C GLY A 91 14.35 12.26 21.65
N GLU A 92 13.03 12.12 21.75
CA GLU A 92 12.38 11.22 22.70
C GLU A 92 12.25 9.84 22.05
N PRO A 93 12.49 8.74 22.79
CA PRO A 93 12.81 7.44 22.23
C PRO A 93 11.79 6.98 21.18
N PRO A 94 12.24 6.45 20.02
CA PRO A 94 11.33 5.88 19.05
C PRO A 94 10.82 4.55 19.61
N GLU A 95 9.63 4.55 20.23
CA GLU A 95 8.79 3.37 20.15
C GLU A 95 8.66 3.03 18.66
N THR A 96 9.03 1.81 18.32
CA THR A 96 8.96 1.23 16.98
C THR A 96 7.60 1.49 16.34
N VAL A 97 7.50 2.50 15.47
CA VAL A 97 6.32 2.71 14.62
C VAL A 97 6.44 1.79 13.42
N CYS A 98 6.12 0.52 13.66
CA CYS A 98 5.76 -0.42 12.61
C CYS A 98 4.31 -0.15 12.21
N GLY A 99 4.08 0.81 11.32
CA GLY A 99 2.78 1.08 10.71
C GLY A 99 1.69 1.64 11.65
N GLU A 100 0.79 2.43 11.07
CA GLU A 100 -0.54 2.77 11.60
C GLU A 100 -0.63 3.60 12.90
N ARG A 101 -0.88 4.90 12.74
CA ARG A 101 -2.15 5.56 13.16
C ARG A 101 -2.05 7.07 12.93
N LEU A 102 -2.71 7.55 11.87
CA LEU A 102 -3.25 8.90 11.91
C LEU A 102 -4.43 8.85 12.89
N ILE A 103 -4.18 9.18 14.15
CA ILE A 103 -5.25 9.46 15.10
C ILE A 103 -5.83 10.82 14.70
N PHE A 104 -6.89 10.79 13.90
CA PHE A 104 -7.80 11.93 13.80
C PHE A 104 -8.54 12.02 15.14
N THR A 105 -8.13 12.96 15.98
CA THR A 105 -8.94 13.43 17.10
C THR A 105 -10.04 14.33 16.55
N ASP A 106 -11.29 14.01 16.83
CA ASP A 106 -12.39 14.97 16.78
C ASP A 106 -13.19 14.86 18.09
N ALA A 107 -13.39 16.04 18.68
CA ALA A 107 -14.29 16.47 19.77
C ALA A 107 -14.85 15.45 20.76
#